data_AF-A0A7J2TYM1-F1
#
_entry.id   AF-A0A7J2TYM1-F1
#
_cell.length_a   1.000
_cell.length_b   1.000
_cell.length_c   1.000
_cell.angle_alpha   90.00
_cell.angle_beta   90.00
_cell.angle_gamma   90.00
#
_symmetry.space_group_name_H-M   'P 1'
#
loop_
_entity.id
_entity.type
_entity.pdbx_description
1 polymer ?
#
loop_
_entity_poly.entity_id
_entity_poly.type
_entity_poly.pdbx_seq_one_letter_code
_entity_poly.pdbx_strand_id
1 'polypeptide(L)'
;MRFGVEFEESVFTKIFELLKQQEGREVKIDELLRMCMENGIISSDYLFLILQELSLKKIVESSKGIVRIGSISEEVVESTKKKVVDKVSKLKKVFVTPLEIAKFYQCPRRLWLEKIVLSKQEKEKVGKVWDGEAVHLAVKLMIDNMQKEKDENFLILRASEEALKKYEGMVQIEKKVLEDFLRKFLELIREENFSTVYSERTIESLKEGIIGSIDVIGFKDSEVVPIEIKYAAFKGRIKKEHILQAVGESILVSNYFRRKVKYSYIVYFQTNSLIKIELNESLINQFFRLKKQMQGFYSIGRIPPKSKLPNYTKRVCQGCHVKRACDNIEILRRVGRRF
;
A
#
# COMPACT_ATOMS: atom_id res chain seq x y z
N MET A 1 1.23 -12.57 2.58
CA MET A 1 -0.05 -12.94 3.20
C MET A 1 0.21 -13.34 4.64
N ARG A 2 -0.44 -12.65 5.57
CA ARG A 2 -0.36 -12.88 7.02
C ARG A 2 -1.73 -13.38 7.50
N PHE A 3 -1.75 -14.37 8.37
CA PHE A 3 -2.99 -14.89 8.96
C PHE A 3 -3.16 -14.29 10.35
N GLY A 4 -4.31 -13.68 10.61
CA GLY A 4 -4.56 -12.94 11.85
C GLY A 4 -3.92 -11.56 11.86
N VAL A 5 -4.21 -10.85 12.96
CA VAL A 5 -3.60 -9.57 13.29
C VAL A 5 -2.51 -9.83 14.31
N GLU A 6 -1.31 -9.33 14.05
CA GLU A 6 -0.26 -9.21 15.06
C GLU A 6 -0.49 -7.88 15.76
N PHE A 7 -0.82 -7.92 17.05
CA PHE A 7 -0.98 -6.72 17.84
C PHE A 7 0.41 -6.17 18.17
N GLU A 8 0.67 -4.94 17.74
CA GLU A 8 1.91 -4.24 18.07
C GLU A 8 1.66 -3.28 19.23
N GLU A 9 2.23 -3.60 20.39
CA GLU A 9 2.10 -2.78 21.60
C GLU A 9 2.60 -1.34 21.40
N SER A 10 3.67 -1.19 20.62
CA SER A 10 4.24 0.12 20.26
C SER A 10 3.24 1.03 19.55
N VAL A 11 2.34 0.48 18.72
CA VAL A 11 1.29 1.27 18.04
C VAL A 11 0.32 1.85 19.06
N PHE A 12 -0.03 1.06 20.08
CA PHE A 12 -0.95 1.50 21.12
C PHE A 12 -0.34 2.63 21.95
N THR A 13 0.92 2.47 22.38
CA THR A 13 1.65 3.51 23.12
C THR A 13 1.68 4.82 22.34
N LYS A 14 2.05 4.78 21.05
CA LYS A 14 2.08 5.97 20.19
C LYS A 14 0.72 6.65 20.07
N ILE A 15 -0.37 5.89 19.95
CA ILE A 15 -1.71 6.49 19.86
C ILE A 15 -2.06 7.19 21.18
N PHE A 16 -1.77 6.57 22.33
CA PHE A 16 -2.06 7.20 23.62
C PHE A 16 -1.18 8.43 23.90
N GLU A 17 0.09 8.40 23.53
CA GLU A 17 0.96 9.58 23.60
C GLU A 17 0.38 10.73 22.76
N LEU A 18 -0.08 10.45 21.55
CA LEU A 18 -0.75 11.45 20.72
C LEU A 18 -2.04 11.98 21.34
N LEU A 19 -2.90 11.11 21.88
CA LEU A 19 -4.14 11.53 22.52
C LEU A 19 -3.88 12.36 23.77
N LYS A 20 -2.90 11.98 24.60
CA LYS A 20 -2.49 12.70 25.81
C LYS A 20 -2.00 14.12 25.48
N GLN A 21 -1.25 14.29 24.40
CA GLN A 21 -0.82 15.62 23.93
C GLN A 21 -1.99 16.55 23.54
N GLN A 22 -3.17 15.97 23.30
CA GLN A 22 -4.38 16.70 22.92
C GLN A 22 -5.42 16.79 24.05
N GLU A 23 -5.06 16.44 25.29
CA GLU A 23 -5.96 16.57 26.44
C GLU A 23 -6.44 18.01 26.64
N GLY A 24 -7.73 18.14 26.94
CA GLY A 24 -8.41 19.42 27.11
C GLY A 24 -8.68 20.17 25.81
N ARG A 25 -8.27 19.64 24.65
CA ARG A 25 -8.45 20.27 23.33
C ARG A 25 -9.59 19.62 22.55
N GLU A 26 -10.13 20.40 21.62
CA GLU A 26 -10.98 19.89 20.55
C GLU A 26 -10.14 19.74 19.28
N VAL A 27 -10.13 18.54 18.71
CA VAL A 27 -9.31 18.21 17.54
C VAL A 27 -10.19 17.63 16.45
N LYS A 28 -9.96 18.03 15.21
CA LYS A 28 -10.66 17.42 14.06
C LYS A 28 -10.14 16.01 13.84
N ILE A 29 -11.03 15.06 13.58
CA ILE A 29 -10.64 13.65 13.36
C ILE A 29 -9.65 13.51 12.20
N ASP A 30 -9.79 14.33 11.15
CA ASP A 30 -8.87 14.34 10.01
C ASP A 30 -7.45 14.76 10.39
N GLU A 31 -7.32 15.71 11.33
CA GLU A 31 -6.03 16.15 11.85
C GLU A 31 -5.40 15.04 12.68
N LEU A 32 -6.17 14.40 13.55
CA LEU A 32 -5.71 13.27 14.35
C LEU A 32 -5.23 12.10 13.48
N LEU A 33 -5.90 11.83 12.35
CA LEU A 33 -5.49 10.80 11.39
C LEU A 33 -4.19 11.15 10.67
N ARG A 34 -3.97 12.43 10.34
CA ARG A 34 -2.70 12.90 9.78
C ARG A 34 -1.57 12.79 10.80
N MET A 35 -1.81 13.19 12.05
CA MET A 35 -0.85 13.02 13.15
C MET A 35 -0.49 11.54 13.35
N CYS A 36 -1.47 10.63 13.31
CA CYS A 36 -1.21 9.18 13.35
C CYS A 36 -0.27 8.75 12.22
N MET A 37 -0.53 9.19 10.99
CA MET A 37 0.30 8.84 9.84
C MET A 37 1.72 9.38 9.97
N GLU A 38 1.88 10.62 10.44
CA GLU A 38 3.18 11.26 10.68
C GLU A 38 3.99 10.57 11.78
N ASN A 39 3.33 9.95 12.75
CA ASN A 39 3.95 9.19 13.83
C ASN A 39 4.12 7.68 13.49
N GLY A 40 3.91 7.32 12.23
CA GLY A 40 4.11 5.96 11.72
C GLY A 40 3.07 4.96 12.22
N ILE A 41 1.87 5.41 12.60
CA ILE A 41 0.76 4.51 12.96
C ILE A 41 0.11 4.01 11.68
N ILE A 42 0.35 2.74 11.37
CA ILE A 42 0.00 2.14 10.07
C ILE A 42 -1.50 1.86 9.92
N SER A 43 -2.28 1.77 11.00
CA SER A 43 -3.71 1.46 10.94
C SER A 43 -4.52 2.41 11.81
N SER A 44 -5.41 3.17 11.18
CA SER A 44 -6.36 4.01 11.90
C SER A 44 -7.44 3.19 12.60
N ASP A 45 -7.63 1.90 12.27
CA ASP A 45 -8.58 1.04 12.97
C ASP A 45 -8.26 0.95 14.48
N TYR A 46 -6.97 0.95 14.87
CA TYR A 46 -6.58 1.02 16.28
C TYR A 46 -7.03 2.31 16.95
N LEU A 47 -6.84 3.46 16.30
CA LEU A 47 -7.28 4.76 16.82
C LEU A 47 -8.78 4.74 17.10
N PHE A 48 -9.59 4.27 16.13
CA PHE A 48 -11.04 4.23 16.30
C PHE A 48 -11.49 3.23 17.37
N LEU A 49 -10.81 2.10 17.53
CA LEU A 49 -11.09 1.16 18.62
C LEU A 49 -10.78 1.79 20.00
N ILE A 50 -9.69 2.55 20.10
CA ILE A 50 -9.32 3.28 21.32
C ILE A 50 -10.33 4.39 21.61
N LEU A 51 -10.64 5.25 20.64
CA LEU A 51 -11.62 6.33 20.79
C LEU A 51 -12.99 5.77 21.19
N GLN A 52 -13.40 4.63 20.63
CA GLN A 52 -14.64 3.96 21.03
C GLN A 52 -14.64 3.58 22.51
N GLU A 53 -13.57 2.96 23.02
CA GLU A 53 -13.49 2.57 24.43
C GLU A 53 -13.40 3.78 25.37
N LEU A 54 -12.67 4.83 24.99
CA LEU A 54 -12.61 6.08 25.76
C LEU A 54 -13.96 6.79 25.79
N SER A 55 -14.72 6.72 24.69
CA SER A 55 -16.07 7.30 24.63
C SER A 55 -17.06 6.57 25.53
N LEU A 56 -16.99 5.24 25.63
CA LEU A 56 -17.80 4.46 26.59
C LEU A 56 -17.52 4.85 28.05
N LYS A 57 -16.31 5.34 28.34
CA LYS A 57 -15.90 5.85 29.67
C LYS A 57 -16.20 7.35 29.85
N LYS A 58 -16.83 8.02 28.86
CA LYS A 58 -17.06 9.47 28.84
C LYS A 58 -15.79 10.33 28.93
N ILE A 59 -14.66 9.76 28.51
CA ILE A 59 -13.37 10.48 28.44
C ILE A 59 -13.25 11.18 27.09
N VAL A 60 -13.82 10.58 26.05
CA VAL A 60 -13.86 11.16 24.71
C VAL A 60 -15.31 11.43 24.30
N GLU A 61 -15.58 12.66 23.92
CA GLU A 61 -16.82 13.06 23.28
C GLU A 61 -16.56 13.37 21.81
N SER A 62 -17.49 13.04 20.93
CA SER A 62 -17.35 13.32 19.51
C SER A 62 -18.63 13.91 18.92
N SER A 63 -18.48 14.94 18.08
CA SER A 63 -19.59 15.60 17.39
C SER A 63 -19.10 16.13 16.06
N LYS A 64 -19.82 15.81 14.97
CA LYS A 64 -19.57 16.33 13.61
C LYS A 64 -18.09 16.25 13.15
N GLY A 65 -17.39 15.17 13.49
CA GLY A 65 -15.98 14.97 13.12
C GLY A 65 -14.97 15.71 14.00
N ILE A 66 -15.42 16.36 15.06
CA ILE A 66 -14.59 16.93 16.13
C ILE A 66 -14.59 15.97 17.30
N VAL A 67 -13.42 15.79 17.93
CA VAL A 67 -13.20 14.94 19.08
C VAL A 67 -12.69 15.81 20.23
N ARG A 68 -13.36 15.76 21.38
CA ARG A 68 -12.91 16.39 22.62
C ARG A 68 -12.34 15.33 23.54
N ILE A 69 -11.09 15.53 23.97
CA ILE A 69 -10.35 14.54 24.75
C ILE A 69 -10.21 15.05 26.19
N GLY A 70 -10.83 14.35 27.13
CA GLY A 70 -10.65 14.56 28.57
C GLY A 70 -9.36 13.91 29.07
N SER A 71 -9.10 14.00 30.38
CA SER A 71 -7.87 13.45 30.95
C SER A 71 -7.82 11.91 30.91
N ILE A 72 -6.68 11.37 30.50
CA ILE A 72 -6.42 9.93 30.33
C ILE A 72 -5.41 9.46 31.38
N SER A 73 -5.92 8.83 32.45
CA SER A 73 -5.07 8.19 33.46
C SER A 73 -4.44 6.87 32.98
N GLU A 74 -3.33 6.43 33.58
CA GLU A 74 -2.68 5.16 33.23
C GLU A 74 -3.60 3.94 33.41
N GLU A 75 -4.48 3.95 34.41
CA GLU A 75 -5.48 2.90 34.62
C GLU A 75 -6.46 2.80 33.42
N VAL A 76 -6.82 3.94 32.84
CA VAL A 76 -7.65 3.99 31.64
C VAL A 76 -6.90 3.43 30.45
N VAL A 77 -5.61 3.76 30.28
CA VAL A 77 -4.77 3.23 29.20
C VAL A 77 -4.72 1.71 29.26
N GLU A 78 -4.36 1.13 30.40
CA GLU A 78 -4.18 -0.31 30.55
C GLU A 78 -5.51 -1.07 30.39
N SER A 79 -6.60 -0.56 30.99
CA SER A 79 -7.91 -1.17 30.83
C SER A 79 -8.42 -1.11 29.38
N THR A 80 -8.14 -0.03 28.66
CA THR A 80 -8.49 0.12 27.23
C THR A 80 -7.67 -0.82 26.37
N LYS A 81 -6.37 -0.93 26.65
CA LYS A 81 -5.44 -1.83 25.95
C LYS A 81 -5.93 -3.27 25.99
N LYS A 82 -6.21 -3.78 27.18
CA LYS A 82 -6.72 -5.15 27.36
C LYS A 82 -7.95 -5.45 26.50
N LYS A 83 -8.90 -4.50 26.43
CA LYS A 83 -10.11 -4.66 25.62
C LYS A 83 -9.85 -4.59 24.12
N VAL A 84 -9.00 -3.67 23.67
CA VAL A 84 -8.65 -3.54 22.25
C VAL A 84 -7.88 -4.78 21.78
N VAL A 85 -6.93 -5.28 22.57
CA VAL A 85 -6.22 -6.53 22.30
C VAL A 85 -7.18 -7.71 22.18
N ASP A 86 -8.12 -7.85 23.12
CA ASP A 86 -9.15 -8.90 23.06
C ASP A 86 -10.01 -8.79 21.78
N LYS A 87 -10.44 -7.57 21.40
CA LYS A 87 -11.18 -7.35 20.14
C LYS A 87 -10.36 -7.71 18.91
N VAL A 88 -9.10 -7.29 18.85
CA VAL A 88 -8.22 -7.48 17.70
C VAL A 88 -7.80 -8.94 17.54
N SER A 89 -7.49 -9.64 18.63
CA SER A 89 -7.12 -11.05 18.62
C SER A 89 -8.23 -11.97 18.07
N LYS A 90 -9.50 -11.56 18.18
CA LYS A 90 -10.66 -12.27 17.62
C LYS A 90 -10.77 -12.11 16.09
N LEU A 91 -10.01 -11.21 15.47
CA LEU A 91 -10.04 -10.99 14.02
C LEU A 91 -9.30 -12.11 13.26
N LYS A 92 -10.04 -13.12 12.84
CA LYS A 92 -9.55 -14.19 11.95
C LYS A 92 -9.52 -13.74 10.48
N LYS A 93 -8.77 -12.67 10.19
CA LYS A 93 -8.61 -12.13 8.84
C LYS A 93 -7.32 -12.60 8.19
N VAL A 94 -7.36 -12.76 6.87
CA VAL A 94 -6.17 -12.98 6.06
C VAL A 94 -5.80 -11.65 5.44
N PHE A 95 -4.59 -11.18 5.77
CA PHE A 95 -3.99 -9.95 5.30
C PHE A 95 -3.25 -10.18 4.00
N VAL A 96 -3.59 -9.37 3.01
CA VAL A 96 -3.06 -9.47 1.65
C VAL A 96 -2.64 -8.11 1.16
N THR A 97 -1.65 -8.05 0.28
CA THR A 97 -1.28 -6.78 -0.37
C THR A 97 -2.03 -6.55 -1.67
N PRO A 98 -2.27 -5.28 -2.07
CA PRO A 98 -2.81 -4.97 -3.39
C PRO A 98 -2.00 -5.62 -4.53
N LEU A 99 -0.66 -5.63 -4.40
CA LEU A 99 0.23 -6.33 -5.32
C LEU A 99 0.03 -7.86 -5.33
N GLU A 100 -0.22 -8.49 -4.18
CA GLU A 100 -0.55 -9.92 -4.14
C GLU A 100 -1.84 -10.21 -4.92
N ILE A 101 -2.87 -9.37 -4.80
CA ILE A 101 -4.11 -9.52 -5.57
C ILE A 101 -3.86 -9.34 -7.07
N ALA A 102 -3.07 -8.33 -7.45
CA ALA A 102 -2.67 -8.10 -8.83
C ALA A 102 -1.91 -9.29 -9.44
N LYS A 103 -0.96 -9.88 -8.69
CA LYS A 103 -0.23 -11.09 -9.09
C LYS A 103 -1.13 -12.33 -9.12
N PHE A 104 -2.05 -12.46 -8.18
CA PHE A 104 -3.02 -13.55 -8.14
C PHE A 104 -3.89 -13.53 -9.40
N TYR A 105 -4.36 -12.35 -9.82
CA TYR A 105 -5.06 -12.18 -11.08
C TYR A 105 -4.23 -12.65 -12.28
N GLN A 106 -2.94 -12.32 -12.33
CA GLN A 106 -2.06 -12.79 -13.41
C GLN A 106 -1.91 -14.31 -13.41
N CYS A 107 -1.59 -14.91 -12.27
CA CYS A 107 -1.47 -16.37 -12.10
C CYS A 107 -1.50 -16.78 -10.62
N PRO A 108 -2.58 -17.43 -10.14
CA PRO A 108 -2.68 -17.91 -8.77
C PRO A 108 -1.52 -18.83 -8.36
N ARG A 109 -1.15 -19.77 -9.23
CA ARG A 109 -0.05 -20.71 -8.96
C ARG A 109 1.30 -20.02 -8.88
N ARG A 110 1.55 -19.01 -9.71
CA ARG A 110 2.81 -18.26 -9.66
C ARG A 110 2.96 -17.60 -8.29
N LEU A 111 1.93 -16.88 -7.84
CA LEU A 111 1.95 -16.25 -6.52
C LEU A 111 2.17 -17.27 -5.40
N TRP A 112 1.48 -18.41 -5.46
CA TRP A 112 1.63 -19.49 -4.49
C TRP A 112 3.06 -20.06 -4.47
N LEU A 113 3.65 -20.33 -5.64
CA LEU A 113 5.04 -20.80 -5.75
C LEU A 113 6.05 -19.75 -5.26
N GLU A 114 5.84 -18.47 -5.57
CA GLU A 114 6.69 -17.36 -5.07
C GLU A 114 6.76 -17.36 -3.54
N LYS A 115 5.69 -17.78 -2.85
CA LYS A 115 5.64 -17.84 -1.38
C LYS A 115 6.29 -19.09 -0.78
N ILE A 116 6.30 -20.20 -1.52
CA ILE A 116 6.82 -21.49 -1.00
C ILE A 116 8.29 -21.68 -1.34
N VAL A 117 8.69 -21.33 -2.56
CA VAL A 117 10.03 -21.61 -3.10
C VAL A 117 11.06 -20.56 -2.63
N LEU A 118 10.63 -19.53 -1.88
CA LEU A 118 11.48 -18.42 -1.38
C LEU A 118 12.37 -17.82 -2.48
N SER A 119 11.85 -17.69 -3.71
CA SER A 119 12.61 -17.29 -4.90
C SER A 119 13.03 -15.80 -4.94
N LYS A 120 13.13 -15.13 -3.77
CA LYS A 120 13.65 -13.75 -3.66
C LYS A 120 15.03 -13.62 -4.32
N GLN A 121 15.85 -14.66 -4.22
CA GLN A 121 17.23 -14.72 -4.72
C GLN A 121 17.40 -14.56 -6.25
N GLU A 122 16.32 -14.63 -7.05
CA GLU A 122 16.41 -14.47 -8.52
C GLU A 122 16.08 -13.04 -9.01
N LYS A 123 15.32 -12.25 -8.22
CA LYS A 123 14.87 -10.91 -8.67
C LYS A 123 15.96 -9.85 -8.54
N GLU A 124 16.80 -9.96 -7.52
CA GLU A 124 17.89 -9.01 -7.22
C GLU A 124 19.02 -9.04 -8.26
N LYS A 125 19.10 -10.13 -9.04
CA LYS A 125 20.14 -10.32 -10.09
C LYS A 125 19.83 -9.60 -11.40
N VAL A 126 18.68 -8.91 -11.50
CA VAL A 126 18.23 -8.25 -12.74
C VAL A 126 18.21 -6.73 -12.54
N GLY A 127 19.09 -6.00 -13.24
CA GLY A 127 19.26 -4.53 -13.10
C GLY A 127 17.97 -3.70 -13.18
N LYS A 128 16.94 -4.18 -13.89
CA LYS A 128 15.64 -3.49 -14.02
C LYS A 128 14.83 -3.38 -12.72
N VAL A 129 15.14 -4.19 -11.70
CA VAL A 129 14.50 -4.04 -10.38
C VAL A 129 15.06 -2.82 -9.66
N TRP A 130 16.39 -2.67 -9.66
CA TRP A 130 17.08 -1.55 -9.02
C TRP A 130 16.74 -0.21 -9.67
N ASP A 131 16.58 -0.19 -10.99
CA ASP A 131 16.04 0.97 -11.70
C ASP A 131 14.69 1.43 -11.12
N GLY A 132 13.76 0.49 -10.91
CA GLY A 132 12.47 0.80 -10.31
C GLY A 132 12.62 1.35 -8.89
N GLU A 133 13.39 0.66 -8.04
CA GLU A 133 13.66 1.09 -6.66
C GLU A 133 14.28 2.50 -6.60
N ALA A 134 15.19 2.83 -7.53
CA ALA A 134 15.77 4.17 -7.63
C ALA A 134 14.72 5.24 -7.99
N VAL A 135 13.78 4.93 -8.88
CA VAL A 135 12.67 5.85 -9.22
C VAL A 135 11.77 6.10 -8.01
N HIS A 136 11.34 5.03 -7.30
CA HIS A 136 10.50 5.18 -6.11
C HIS A 136 11.23 5.98 -5.02
N LEU A 137 12.52 5.69 -4.81
CA LEU A 137 13.34 6.42 -3.84
C LEU A 137 13.49 7.89 -4.20
N ALA A 138 13.72 8.23 -5.47
CA ALA A 138 13.85 9.62 -5.91
C ALA A 138 12.54 10.40 -5.68
N VAL A 139 11.40 9.80 -6.01
CA VAL A 139 10.07 10.40 -5.72
C VAL A 139 9.90 10.64 -4.23
N LYS A 140 10.26 9.64 -3.41
CA LYS A 140 10.19 9.73 -1.95
C LYS A 140 11.04 10.86 -1.41
N LEU A 141 12.33 10.88 -1.76
CA LEU A 141 13.28 11.90 -1.32
C LEU A 141 12.84 13.30 -1.75
N MET A 142 12.30 13.44 -2.96
CA MET A 142 11.75 14.71 -3.42
C MET A 142 10.60 15.16 -2.51
N ILE A 143 9.56 14.34 -2.33
CA ILE A 143 8.39 14.68 -1.51
C ILE A 143 8.76 14.97 -0.06
N ASP A 144 9.61 14.14 0.56
CA ASP A 144 9.98 14.28 1.97
C ASP A 144 10.71 15.61 2.25
N ASN A 145 11.33 16.21 1.24
CA ASN A 145 12.03 17.48 1.36
C ASN A 145 11.23 18.70 0.88
N MET A 146 10.07 18.51 0.21
CA MET A 146 9.26 19.61 -0.35
C MET A 146 8.80 20.64 0.70
N GLN A 147 8.67 20.25 1.97
CA GLN A 147 8.29 21.18 3.04
C GLN A 147 9.45 22.07 3.52
N LYS A 148 10.69 21.59 3.39
CA LYS A 148 11.90 22.24 3.91
C LYS A 148 12.62 23.07 2.86
N GLU A 149 12.47 22.67 1.60
CA GLU A 149 13.13 23.28 0.47
C GLU A 149 12.11 23.78 -0.54
N LYS A 150 12.27 25.03 -1.00
CA LYS A 150 11.38 25.69 -1.96
C LYS A 150 11.97 25.73 -3.37
N ASP A 151 13.28 25.58 -3.53
CA ASP A 151 13.90 25.47 -4.84
C ASP A 151 13.62 24.08 -5.43
N GLU A 152 12.65 24.03 -6.34
CA GLU A 152 12.25 22.83 -7.07
C GLU A 152 13.41 22.21 -7.86
N ASN A 153 14.30 23.02 -8.44
CA ASN A 153 15.43 22.49 -9.19
C ASN A 153 16.40 21.79 -8.24
N PHE A 154 16.71 22.42 -7.11
CA PHE A 154 17.58 21.81 -6.11
C PHE A 154 16.98 20.51 -5.56
N LEU A 155 15.68 20.48 -5.25
CA LEU A 155 14.96 19.28 -4.82
C LEU A 155 15.14 18.11 -5.81
N ILE A 156 14.91 18.39 -7.10
CA ILE A 156 14.97 17.38 -8.16
C ILE A 156 16.38 16.86 -8.37
N LEU A 157 17.36 17.76 -8.44
CA LEU A 157 18.78 17.40 -8.62
C LEU A 157 19.27 16.54 -7.45
N ARG A 158 18.98 16.98 -6.22
CA ARG A 158 19.38 16.28 -5.00
C ARG A 158 18.73 14.91 -4.88
N ALA A 159 17.41 14.83 -5.06
CA ALA A 159 16.68 13.56 -4.96
C ALA A 159 17.16 12.54 -6.02
N SER A 160 17.40 12.99 -7.25
CA SER A 160 17.91 12.13 -8.32
C SER A 160 19.32 11.62 -8.01
N GLU A 161 20.19 12.50 -7.52
CA GLU A 161 21.57 12.15 -7.18
C GLU A 161 21.66 11.18 -6.01
N GLU A 162 20.97 11.46 -4.91
CA GLU A 162 20.95 10.59 -3.73
C GLU A 162 20.36 9.20 -4.06
N ALA A 163 19.31 9.15 -4.89
CA ALA A 163 18.70 7.89 -5.29
C ALA A 163 19.62 7.03 -6.17
N LEU A 164 20.27 7.63 -7.18
CA LEU A 164 21.20 6.90 -8.04
C LEU A 164 22.46 6.48 -7.30
N LYS A 165 22.98 7.33 -6.40
CA LYS A 165 24.13 7.01 -5.55
C LYS A 165 23.86 5.81 -4.66
N LYS A 166 22.67 5.68 -4.08
CA LYS A 166 22.32 4.54 -3.22
C LYS A 166 22.37 3.20 -3.97
N TYR A 167 22.10 3.20 -5.27
CA TYR A 167 22.09 2.00 -6.11
C TYR A 167 23.19 2.02 -7.18
N GLU A 168 24.30 2.71 -6.90
CA GLU A 168 25.43 2.85 -7.82
C GLU A 168 25.93 1.47 -8.27
N GLY A 169 26.19 1.34 -9.58
CA GLY A 169 26.59 0.07 -10.20
C GLY A 169 25.46 -0.96 -10.40
N MET A 170 24.26 -0.71 -9.86
CA MET A 170 23.09 -1.59 -10.03
C MET A 170 22.02 -1.00 -10.97
N VAL A 171 21.98 0.32 -11.08
CA VAL A 171 21.03 1.06 -11.94
C VAL A 171 21.62 1.37 -13.30
N GLN A 172 20.75 1.46 -14.30
CA GLN A 172 21.07 1.82 -15.68
C GLN A 172 20.37 3.11 -16.12
N ILE A 173 19.55 3.72 -15.26
CA ILE A 173 18.85 4.97 -15.55
C ILE A 173 19.84 6.13 -15.62
N GLU A 174 19.75 6.92 -16.68
CA GLU A 174 20.47 8.18 -16.80
C GLU A 174 19.87 9.24 -15.85
N LYS A 175 20.73 9.98 -15.14
CA LYS A 175 20.32 11.03 -14.19
C LYS A 175 19.31 12.01 -14.80
N LYS A 176 19.56 12.47 -16.02
CA LYS A 176 18.67 13.40 -16.74
C LYS A 176 17.28 12.84 -16.97
N VAL A 177 17.15 11.55 -17.30
CA VAL A 177 15.84 10.91 -17.50
C VAL A 177 15.04 10.87 -16.19
N LEU A 178 15.73 10.60 -15.07
CA LEU A 178 15.12 10.64 -13.75
C LEU A 178 14.68 12.06 -13.35
N GLU A 179 15.55 13.05 -13.58
CA GLU A 179 15.23 14.47 -13.33
C GLU A 179 14.02 14.93 -14.14
N ASP A 180 13.97 14.61 -15.44
CA ASP A 180 12.84 14.96 -16.32
C ASP A 180 11.53 14.33 -15.86
N PHE A 181 11.58 13.09 -15.35
CA PHE A 181 10.43 12.44 -14.75
C PHE A 181 9.97 13.15 -13.48
N LEU A 182 10.90 13.50 -12.57
CA LEU A 182 10.57 14.21 -11.34
C LEU A 182 9.97 15.59 -11.61
N ARG A 183 10.47 16.32 -12.62
CA ARG A 183 9.89 17.61 -13.07
C ARG A 183 8.42 17.47 -13.43
N LYS A 184 8.09 16.50 -14.28
CA LYS A 184 6.70 16.23 -14.69
C LYS A 184 5.84 15.74 -13.54
N PHE A 185 6.42 14.96 -12.63
CA PHE A 185 5.70 14.52 -11.44
C PHE A 185 5.39 15.68 -10.49
N LEU A 186 6.30 16.66 -10.37
CA LEU A 186 6.06 17.88 -9.60
C LEU A 186 5.02 18.78 -10.27
N GLU A 187 5.02 18.89 -11.60
CA GLU A 187 3.96 19.55 -12.37
C GLU A 187 2.58 18.98 -12.03
N LEU A 188 2.44 17.65 -12.04
CA LEU A 188 1.21 16.97 -11.61
C LEU A 188 0.77 17.38 -10.20
N ILE A 189 1.70 17.39 -9.23
CA ILE A 189 1.39 17.79 -7.85
C ILE A 189 0.83 19.21 -7.78
N ARG A 190 1.40 20.13 -8.58
CA ARG A 190 0.93 21.52 -8.67
C ARG A 190 -0.42 21.64 -9.36
N GLU A 191 -0.59 21.00 -10.51
CA GLU A 191 -1.84 21.04 -11.28
C GLU A 191 -3.03 20.49 -10.50
N GLU A 192 -2.82 19.40 -9.74
CA GLU A 192 -3.86 18.84 -8.87
C GLU A 192 -4.18 19.75 -7.67
N ASN A 193 -3.31 20.71 -7.35
CA ASN A 193 -3.41 21.61 -6.20
C ASN A 193 -3.49 20.84 -4.87
N PHE A 194 -2.57 19.91 -4.65
CA PHE A 194 -2.51 19.20 -3.37
C PHE A 194 -2.05 20.13 -2.24
N SER A 195 -2.84 20.20 -1.16
CA SER A 195 -2.51 20.94 0.06
C SER A 195 -1.39 20.27 0.85
N THR A 196 -1.26 18.95 0.73
CA THR A 196 -0.25 18.14 1.41
C THR A 196 0.00 16.89 0.59
N VAL A 197 1.26 16.45 0.54
CA VAL A 197 1.66 15.22 -0.13
C VAL A 197 2.53 14.42 0.83
N TYR A 198 2.20 13.13 1.00
CA TYR A 198 3.03 12.18 1.74
C TYR A 198 3.67 11.20 0.76
N SER A 199 4.95 10.93 0.95
CA SER A 199 5.66 9.84 0.29
C SER A 199 5.40 8.51 1.01
N GLU A 200 5.61 7.41 0.30
CA GLU A 200 5.70 6.02 0.76
C GLU A 200 5.17 5.78 2.19
N ARG A 201 3.88 5.44 2.30
CA ARG A 201 3.25 5.08 3.58
C ARG A 201 2.73 3.65 3.52
N THR A 202 3.23 2.81 4.42
CA THR A 202 2.63 1.50 4.68
C THR A 202 1.42 1.71 5.57
N ILE A 203 0.24 1.35 5.05
CA ILE A 203 -1.01 1.40 5.79
C ILE A 203 -1.74 0.07 5.75
N GLU A 204 -2.54 -0.14 6.78
CA GLU A 204 -3.24 -1.38 7.04
C GLU A 204 -4.72 -1.11 7.38
N SER A 205 -5.58 -1.98 6.85
CA SER A 205 -6.97 -2.10 7.27
C SER A 205 -7.20 -3.45 7.93
N LEU A 206 -7.44 -3.43 9.24
CA LEU A 206 -7.81 -4.60 10.03
C LEU A 206 -9.18 -5.14 9.59
N LYS A 207 -10.12 -4.23 9.30
CA LYS A 207 -11.47 -4.58 8.84
C LYS A 207 -11.45 -5.42 7.57
N GLU A 208 -10.71 -4.94 6.58
CA GLU A 208 -10.67 -5.56 5.25
C GLU A 208 -9.61 -6.66 5.13
N GLY A 209 -8.63 -6.71 6.04
CA GLY A 209 -7.49 -7.61 5.94
C GLY A 209 -6.63 -7.28 4.72
N ILE A 210 -6.27 -6.00 4.57
CA ILE A 210 -5.42 -5.51 3.49
C ILE A 210 -4.29 -4.71 4.14
N ILE A 211 -3.07 -4.87 3.63
CA ILE A 211 -1.89 -4.08 4.03
C ILE A 211 -1.10 -3.74 2.77
N GLY A 212 -0.60 -2.51 2.65
CA GLY A 212 0.14 -2.10 1.47
C GLY A 212 0.88 -0.79 1.68
N SER A 213 1.96 -0.63 0.93
CA SER A 213 2.72 0.61 0.83
C SER A 213 2.18 1.42 -0.33
N ILE A 214 1.74 2.64 -0.05
CA ILE A 214 1.24 3.59 -1.06
C ILE A 214 2.38 4.52 -1.42
N ASP A 215 2.76 4.59 -2.69
CA ASP A 215 3.92 5.38 -3.13
C ASP A 215 3.76 6.86 -2.78
N VAL A 216 2.59 7.44 -3.07
CA VAL A 216 2.29 8.84 -2.79
C VAL A 216 0.82 9.01 -2.41
N ILE A 217 0.55 9.85 -1.42
CA ILE A 217 -0.80 10.22 -0.97
C ILE A 217 -0.93 11.75 -1.04
N GLY A 218 -1.70 12.25 -2.00
CA GLY A 218 -2.05 13.66 -2.14
C GLY A 218 -3.35 14.01 -1.42
N PHE A 219 -3.41 15.19 -0.81
CA PHE A 219 -4.60 15.73 -0.16
C PHE A 219 -5.07 16.99 -0.86
N LYS A 220 -6.38 17.09 -1.11
CA LYS A 220 -7.01 18.30 -1.66
C LYS A 220 -8.38 18.47 -1.03
N ASP A 221 -8.58 19.54 -0.26
CA ASP A 221 -9.85 19.82 0.43
C ASP A 221 -10.43 18.58 1.17
N SER A 222 -11.54 18.04 0.65
CA SER A 222 -12.23 16.85 1.15
C SER A 222 -11.75 15.53 0.55
N GLU A 223 -10.82 15.57 -0.40
CA GLU A 223 -10.35 14.44 -1.20
C GLU A 223 -8.95 13.98 -0.76
N VAL A 224 -8.73 12.67 -0.91
CA VAL A 224 -7.43 12.03 -0.73
C VAL A 224 -7.19 11.17 -1.95
N VAL A 225 -6.04 11.35 -2.58
CA VAL A 225 -5.71 10.77 -3.88
C VAL A 225 -4.42 9.94 -3.75
N PRO A 226 -4.51 8.61 -3.84
CA PRO A 226 -3.33 7.77 -3.98
C PRO A 226 -2.76 7.88 -5.39
N ILE A 227 -1.43 7.85 -5.48
CA ILE A 227 -0.70 7.85 -6.74
C ILE A 227 0.31 6.70 -6.71
N GLU A 228 0.23 5.84 -7.71
CA GLU A 228 1.11 4.68 -7.90
C GLU A 228 2.15 4.99 -8.98
N ILE A 229 3.42 4.77 -8.68
CA ILE A 229 4.53 4.94 -9.62
C ILE A 229 4.87 3.59 -10.23
N LYS A 230 5.03 3.55 -11.56
CA LYS A 230 5.40 2.33 -12.28
C LYS A 230 6.64 2.54 -13.11
N TYR A 231 7.71 1.78 -12.81
CA TYR A 231 8.83 1.58 -13.72
C TYR A 231 8.45 0.68 -14.91
N ALA A 232 7.62 1.22 -15.81
CA ALA A 232 7.15 0.58 -17.02
C ALA A 232 6.68 1.62 -18.04
N ALA A 233 6.62 1.23 -19.31
CA ALA A 233 6.03 2.03 -20.38
C ALA A 233 4.52 1.82 -20.47
N PHE A 234 3.77 2.91 -20.67
CA PHE A 234 2.38 2.85 -21.07
C PHE A 234 2.28 2.52 -22.56
N LYS A 235 1.42 1.55 -22.93
CA LYS A 235 1.27 1.05 -24.32
C LYS A 235 -0.16 1.21 -24.83
N GLY A 236 -0.78 2.36 -24.56
CA GLY A 236 -2.15 2.69 -24.99
C GLY A 236 -3.28 2.03 -24.19
N ARG A 237 -3.02 0.90 -23.51
CA ARG A 237 -4.00 0.25 -22.62
C ARG A 237 -3.40 -0.07 -21.25
N ILE A 238 -4.15 0.27 -20.21
CA ILE A 238 -3.78 0.01 -18.83
C ILE A 238 -3.89 -1.49 -18.56
N LYS A 239 -2.84 -2.05 -17.96
CA LYS A 239 -2.83 -3.46 -17.54
C LYS A 239 -3.77 -3.66 -16.36
N LYS A 240 -4.53 -4.75 -16.37
CA LYS A 240 -5.55 -5.00 -15.35
C LYS A 240 -4.95 -5.20 -13.96
N GLU A 241 -3.75 -5.77 -13.88
CA GLU A 241 -2.96 -5.88 -12.66
C GLU A 241 -2.60 -4.51 -12.06
N HIS A 242 -2.31 -3.49 -12.88
CA HIS A 242 -2.01 -2.14 -12.39
C HIS A 242 -3.29 -1.48 -11.84
N ILE A 243 -4.42 -1.65 -12.54
CA ILE A 243 -5.74 -1.18 -12.05
C ILE A 243 -6.07 -1.83 -10.70
N LEU A 244 -5.91 -3.15 -10.59
CA LEU A 244 -6.24 -3.87 -9.35
C LEU A 244 -5.36 -3.43 -8.17
N GLN A 245 -4.08 -3.14 -8.43
CA GLN A 245 -3.19 -2.61 -7.41
C GLN A 245 -3.65 -1.22 -6.95
N ALA A 246 -3.85 -0.28 -7.87
CA ALA A 246 -4.31 1.07 -7.57
C ALA A 246 -5.68 1.09 -6.84
N VAL A 247 -6.58 0.15 -7.20
CA VAL A 247 -7.86 -0.04 -6.50
C VAL A 247 -7.65 -0.51 -5.06
N GLY A 248 -6.77 -1.48 -4.82
CA GLY A 248 -6.47 -1.96 -3.47
C GLY A 248 -5.84 -0.88 -2.59
N GLU A 249 -4.93 -0.09 -3.16
CA GLU A 249 -4.31 1.09 -2.52
C GLU A 249 -5.35 2.16 -2.20
N SER A 250 -6.29 2.42 -3.11
CA SER A 250 -7.42 3.33 -2.89
C SER A 250 -8.33 2.87 -1.75
N ILE A 251 -8.60 1.57 -1.64
CA ILE A 251 -9.37 1.01 -0.51
C ILE A 251 -8.62 1.26 0.80
N LEU A 252 -7.31 1.05 0.83
CA LEU A 252 -6.49 1.30 2.03
C LEU A 252 -6.52 2.77 2.44
N VAL A 253 -6.26 3.69 1.52
CA VAL A 253 -6.29 5.14 1.78
C VAL A 253 -7.67 5.58 2.23
N SER A 254 -8.72 5.07 1.57
CA SER A 254 -10.10 5.38 1.93
C SER A 254 -10.43 4.91 3.36
N ASN A 255 -10.01 3.70 3.71
CA ASN A 255 -10.21 3.15 5.05
C ASN A 255 -9.40 3.89 6.10
N TYR A 256 -8.15 4.26 5.82
CA TYR A 256 -7.29 4.93 6.77
C TYR A 256 -7.87 6.30 7.14
N PHE A 257 -8.18 7.13 6.14
CA PHE A 257 -8.65 8.50 6.34
C PHE A 257 -10.16 8.63 6.55
N ARG A 258 -10.92 7.54 6.49
CA ARG A 258 -12.40 7.54 6.57
C ARG A 258 -13.05 8.49 5.54
N ARG A 259 -12.41 8.64 4.39
CA ARG A 259 -12.85 9.49 3.28
C ARG A 259 -12.99 8.66 2.01
N LYS A 260 -13.99 8.95 1.19
CA LYS A 260 -14.19 8.23 -0.08
C LYS A 260 -13.11 8.68 -1.09
N VAL A 261 -12.30 7.73 -1.54
CA VAL A 261 -11.37 7.96 -2.67
C VAL A 261 -12.16 7.84 -3.97
N LYS A 262 -12.22 8.92 -4.75
CA LYS A 262 -12.95 8.97 -6.03
C LYS A 262 -12.14 8.45 -7.20
N TYR A 263 -10.84 8.75 -7.21
CA TYR A 263 -9.92 8.34 -8.25
C TYR A 263 -8.52 8.10 -7.68
N SER A 264 -7.68 7.45 -8.47
CA SER A 264 -6.24 7.26 -8.20
C SER A 264 -5.44 7.53 -9.45
N TYR A 265 -4.19 7.97 -9.30
CA TYR A 265 -3.27 8.12 -10.43
C TYR A 265 -2.32 6.92 -10.55
N ILE A 266 -1.96 6.60 -11.80
CA ILE A 266 -0.83 5.73 -12.12
C ILE A 266 0.11 6.52 -13.01
N VAL A 267 1.36 6.66 -12.60
CA VAL A 267 2.40 7.38 -13.35
C VAL A 267 3.40 6.38 -13.91
N TYR A 268 3.49 6.30 -15.23
CA TYR A 268 4.40 5.39 -15.94
C TYR A 268 5.72 6.11 -16.24
N PHE A 269 6.79 5.72 -15.54
CA PHE A 269 8.12 6.34 -15.66
C PHE A 269 8.64 6.39 -17.10
N GLN A 270 8.66 5.22 -17.78
CA GLN A 270 9.34 5.10 -19.08
C GLN A 270 8.69 5.92 -20.20
N THR A 271 7.43 6.34 -20.03
CA THR A 271 6.70 7.13 -21.02
C THR A 271 6.20 8.46 -20.46
N ASN A 272 6.54 8.80 -19.20
CA ASN A 272 5.99 9.94 -18.46
C ASN A 272 4.45 10.04 -18.56
N SER A 273 3.77 8.90 -18.67
CA SER A 273 2.32 8.91 -18.89
C SER A 273 1.58 8.91 -17.57
N LEU A 274 0.72 9.90 -17.39
CA LEU A 274 -0.21 10.00 -16.28
C LEU A 274 -1.55 9.39 -16.66
N ILE A 275 -2.05 8.48 -15.84
CA ILE A 275 -3.35 7.85 -16.06
C ILE A 275 -4.22 7.98 -14.82
N LYS A 276 -5.38 8.60 -14.98
CA LYS A 276 -6.43 8.68 -13.96
C LYS A 276 -7.30 7.44 -13.99
N ILE A 277 -7.49 6.79 -12.84
CA ILE A 277 -8.41 5.67 -12.65
C ILE A 277 -9.59 6.14 -11.82
N GLU A 278 -10.77 6.23 -12.40
CA GLU A 278 -12.01 6.48 -11.66
C GLU A 278 -12.41 5.23 -10.87
N LEU A 279 -12.59 5.37 -9.56
CA LEU A 279 -12.99 4.28 -8.67
C LEU A 279 -14.50 4.10 -8.75
N ASN A 280 -14.92 2.87 -9.05
CA ASN A 280 -16.32 2.48 -9.04
C ASN A 280 -16.52 1.15 -8.31
N GLU A 281 -17.77 0.86 -7.96
CA GLU A 281 -18.14 -0.34 -7.22
C GLU A 281 -17.77 -1.62 -7.97
N SER A 282 -17.83 -1.64 -9.30
CA SER A 282 -17.45 -2.81 -10.08
C SER A 282 -15.97 -3.16 -9.90
N LEU A 283 -15.08 -2.17 -9.87
CA LEU A 283 -13.64 -2.38 -9.66
C LEU A 283 -13.37 -2.85 -8.22
N ILE A 284 -14.01 -2.22 -7.24
CA ILE A 284 -13.90 -2.59 -5.82
C ILE A 284 -14.39 -4.03 -5.59
N ASN A 285 -15.57 -4.38 -6.12
CA ASN A 285 -16.13 -5.72 -6.03
C ASN A 285 -15.25 -6.76 -6.72
N GLN A 286 -14.61 -6.40 -7.85
CA GLN A 286 -13.67 -7.28 -8.52
C GLN A 286 -12.43 -7.56 -7.65
N PHE A 287 -11.89 -6.54 -6.98
CA PHE A 287 -10.76 -6.69 -6.06
C PHE A 287 -11.13 -7.65 -4.92
N PHE A 288 -12.26 -7.42 -4.24
CA PHE A 288 -12.69 -8.27 -3.14
C PHE A 288 -13.06 -9.70 -3.56
N ARG A 289 -13.61 -9.88 -4.78
CA ARG A 289 -13.83 -11.21 -5.35
C ARG A 289 -12.51 -11.99 -5.51
N LEU A 290 -11.48 -11.34 -6.04
CA LEU A 290 -10.15 -11.96 -6.18
C LEU A 290 -9.54 -12.27 -4.81
N LYS A 291 -9.68 -11.35 -3.85
CA LYS A 291 -9.25 -11.57 -2.46
C LYS A 291 -9.92 -12.79 -1.84
N LYS A 292 -11.24 -12.94 -1.98
CA LYS A 292 -11.99 -14.10 -1.47
C LYS A 292 -11.56 -15.40 -2.15
N GLN A 293 -11.37 -15.39 -3.48
CA GLN A 293 -10.85 -16.55 -4.20
C GLN A 293 -9.46 -16.95 -3.73
N MET A 294 -8.58 -15.97 -3.56
CA MET A 294 -7.24 -16.17 -3.06
C MET A 294 -7.26 -16.82 -1.67
N GLN A 295 -8.02 -16.24 -0.73
CA GLN A 295 -8.21 -16.78 0.62
C GLN A 295 -8.68 -18.24 0.58
N GLY A 296 -9.66 -18.57 -0.28
CA GLY A 296 -10.16 -19.93 -0.42
C GLY A 296 -9.11 -20.94 -0.88
N PHE A 297 -8.22 -20.59 -1.82
CA PHE A 297 -7.15 -21.50 -2.22
C PHE A 297 -6.16 -21.78 -1.09
N TYR A 298 -5.80 -20.74 -0.35
CA TYR A 298 -4.82 -20.88 0.73
C TYR A 298 -5.39 -21.58 1.96
N SER A 299 -6.67 -21.40 2.28
CA SER A 299 -7.30 -22.08 3.42
C SER A 299 -7.47 -23.58 3.24
N ILE A 300 -7.61 -24.06 1.99
CA ILE A 300 -7.81 -25.50 1.68
C ILE A 300 -6.46 -26.22 1.50
N GLY A 301 -5.32 -25.50 1.47
CA GLY A 301 -4.00 -26.11 1.24
C GLY A 301 -3.81 -26.70 -0.16
N ARG A 302 -4.67 -26.35 -1.13
CA ARG A 302 -4.59 -26.86 -2.50
C ARG A 302 -3.68 -25.99 -3.36
N ILE A 303 -2.87 -26.63 -4.21
CA ILE A 303 -2.07 -25.95 -5.23
C ILE A 303 -3.01 -25.21 -6.21
N PRO A 304 -2.93 -23.88 -6.32
CA PRO A 304 -3.82 -23.13 -7.20
C PRO A 304 -3.63 -23.47 -8.69
N PRO A 305 -4.61 -23.16 -9.55
CA PRO A 305 -4.49 -23.37 -10.99
C PRO A 305 -3.45 -22.41 -11.62
N LYS A 306 -2.99 -22.75 -12.83
CA LYS A 306 -2.23 -21.83 -13.69
C LYS A 306 -3.09 -20.60 -14.06
N SER A 307 -2.43 -19.61 -14.67
CA SER A 307 -3.10 -18.44 -15.23
C SER A 307 -4.25 -18.84 -16.15
N LYS A 308 -5.35 -18.11 -16.07
CA LYS A 308 -6.51 -18.22 -16.98
C LYS A 308 -6.54 -17.08 -18.00
N LEU A 309 -5.48 -16.28 -18.09
CA LEU A 309 -5.44 -15.16 -19.04
C LEU A 309 -5.34 -15.67 -20.48
N PRO A 310 -5.94 -14.97 -21.46
CA PRO A 310 -5.75 -15.29 -22.87
C PRO A 310 -4.26 -15.24 -23.21
N ASN A 311 -3.75 -16.25 -23.93
CA ASN A 311 -2.33 -16.39 -24.29
C ASN A 311 -1.36 -16.38 -23.08
N TYR A 312 -1.78 -16.94 -21.94
CA TYR A 312 -0.98 -16.92 -20.71
C TYR A 312 0.42 -17.53 -20.87
N THR A 313 0.63 -18.48 -21.79
CA THR A 313 1.96 -19.06 -22.03
C THR A 313 2.97 -17.98 -22.44
N LYS A 314 2.60 -17.12 -23.39
CA LYS A 314 3.45 -16.00 -23.84
C LYS A 314 3.45 -14.86 -22.83
N ARG A 315 2.27 -14.48 -22.32
CA ARG A 315 2.10 -13.28 -21.48
C ARG A 315 2.59 -13.45 -20.04
N VAL A 316 2.56 -14.67 -19.53
CA VAL A 316 2.82 -14.96 -18.11
C VAL A 316 3.93 -15.98 -17.96
N CYS A 317 3.86 -17.13 -18.65
CA CYS A 317 4.81 -18.23 -18.41
C CYS A 317 6.22 -17.98 -18.96
N GLN A 318 6.37 -17.32 -20.11
CA GLN A 318 7.67 -17.15 -20.79
C GLN A 318 8.73 -16.46 -19.91
N GLY A 319 8.34 -15.48 -19.09
CA GLY A 319 9.22 -14.78 -18.14
C GLY A 319 8.94 -15.14 -16.67
N CYS A 320 8.30 -16.27 -16.40
CA CYS A 320 7.96 -16.67 -15.04
C CYS A 320 9.16 -17.32 -14.36
N HIS A 321 9.78 -16.65 -13.39
CA HIS A 321 10.94 -17.17 -12.64
C HIS A 321 10.62 -18.46 -11.84
N VAL A 322 9.35 -18.73 -11.51
CA VAL A 322 8.95 -19.99 -10.87
C VAL A 322 8.48 -21.07 -11.87
N LYS A 323 8.74 -20.89 -13.18
CA LYS A 323 8.30 -21.82 -14.23
C LYS A 323 8.82 -23.25 -14.01
N ARG A 324 10.09 -23.40 -13.63
CA ARG A 324 10.70 -24.72 -13.37
C ARG A 324 9.93 -25.51 -12.30
N ALA A 325 9.65 -24.87 -11.16
CA ALA A 325 8.84 -25.48 -10.10
C ALA A 325 7.41 -25.80 -10.57
N CYS A 326 6.80 -24.91 -11.37
CA CYS A 326 5.49 -25.14 -11.95
C CYS A 326 5.47 -26.34 -12.90
N ASP A 327 6.50 -26.54 -13.72
CA ASP A 327 6.60 -27.64 -14.67
C ASP A 327 6.81 -28.98 -13.95
N ASN A 328 7.63 -28.99 -12.89
CA ASN A 328 7.82 -30.18 -12.05
C ASN A 328 6.50 -30.69 -11.45
N ILE A 329 5.65 -29.78 -10.95
CA ILE A 329 4.31 -30.13 -10.44
C ILE A 329 3.47 -30.82 -11.54
N GLU A 330 3.58 -30.35 -12.78
CA GLU A 330 2.80 -30.88 -13.90
C GLU A 330 3.34 -32.23 -14.38
N ILE A 331 4.66 -32.42 -14.34
CA ILE A 331 5.29 -33.73 -14.59
C ILE A 331 4.83 -34.74 -13.54
N LEU A 332 4.92 -34.41 -12.25
CA LEU A 332 4.47 -35.30 -11.17
C LEU A 332 2.99 -35.65 -11.27
N ARG A 333 2.13 -34.68 -11.61
CA ARG A 333 0.69 -34.92 -11.85
C ARG A 333 0.42 -35.85 -13.04
N ARG A 334 1.30 -35.91 -14.04
CA ARG A 334 1.17 -36.83 -15.18
C ARG A 334 1.63 -38.24 -14.80
N VAL A 335 2.70 -38.35 -14.01
CA VAL A 335 3.22 -39.64 -13.53
C VAL A 335 2.21 -40.31 -12.60
N GLY A 336 1.68 -39.59 -11.60
CA GLY A 336 0.70 -40.12 -10.65
C GLY A 336 -0.71 -40.38 -11.21
N ARG A 337 -0.93 -40.18 -12.52
CA ARG A 337 -2.17 -40.61 -13.22
C ARG A 337 -1.98 -41.89 -14.04
N ARG A 338 -0.72 -42.34 -14.19
CA ARG A 338 -0.35 -43.56 -14.93
C ARG A 338 -0.20 -44.78 -14.01
N PHE A 339 -0.25 -44.55 -12.71
CA PHE A 339 -0.43 -45.53 -11.65
C PHE A 339 -1.78 -45.22 -11.00
#